data_AF-A0AAW1XMR3-F1
#
_entry.id   AF-A0AAW1XMR3-F1
#
_cell.length_a   1.000
_cell.length_b   1.000
_cell.length_c   1.000
_cell.angle_alpha   90.00
_cell.angle_beta   90.00
_cell.angle_gamma   90.00
#
_symmetry.space_group_name_H-M   'P 1'
#
loop_
_entity.id
_entity.type
_entity.pdbx_description
1 polymer ?
#
loop_
_entity_poly.entity_id
_entity_poly.type
_entity_poly.pdbx_seq_one_letter_code
_entity_poly.pdbx_strand_id
1 'polypeptide(L)'
;MREQETDKLRAVVRDCVTKHLYSSAIFFADKVAAFTKEPADIYMLAQALFLGRHYRRAFHLLHSSKIVDRDLRFRYHCCQVPRRAQGLEPMP
;
A
#
# COMPACT_ATOMS: atom_id res chain seq x y z
N MET A 1 -21.13 0.70 -14.34
CA MET A 1 -20.66 -0.69 -14.24
C MET A 1 -19.29 -0.84 -13.59
N ARG A 2 -18.28 0.02 -13.86
CA ARG A 2 -16.93 -0.17 -13.31
C ARG A 2 -16.80 -0.11 -11.78
N GLU A 3 -17.65 0.65 -11.10
CA GLU A 3 -17.60 0.83 -9.64
C GLU A 3 -17.92 -0.46 -8.86
N GLN A 4 -18.78 -1.32 -9.40
CA GLN A 4 -19.08 -2.63 -8.81
C GLN A 4 -17.90 -3.61 -8.92
N GLU A 5 -17.11 -3.50 -9.99
CA GLU A 5 -15.94 -4.35 -10.18
C GLU A 5 -14.81 -3.96 -9.21
N THR A 6 -14.65 -2.66 -8.95
CA THR A 6 -13.68 -2.17 -7.97
C THR A 6 -14.05 -2.60 -6.54
N ASP A 7 -15.34 -2.64 -6.20
CA ASP A 7 -15.77 -3.09 -4.87
C ASP A 7 -15.49 -4.59 -4.64
N LYS A 8 -15.76 -5.42 -5.66
CA LYS A 8 -15.41 -6.84 -5.64
C LYS A 8 -13.90 -7.06 -5.52
N LEU A 9 -13.09 -6.27 -6.24
CA LEU A 9 -11.63 -6.35 -6.14
C LEU A 9 -11.13 -5.98 -4.74
N ARG A 10 -11.71 -4.97 -4.09
CA ARG A 10 -11.38 -4.62 -2.69
C ARG A 10 -11.70 -5.77 -1.73
N ALA A 11 -12.82 -6.45 -1.92
CA ALA A 11 -13.15 -7.64 -1.14
C ALA A 11 -12.11 -8.76 -1.34
N VAL A 12 -11.70 -9.02 -2.59
CA VAL A 12 -10.64 -10.00 -2.89
C VAL A 12 -9.31 -9.62 -2.24
N VAL A 13 -8.91 -8.34 -2.25
CA VAL A 13 -7.69 -7.88 -1.58
C VAL A 13 -7.76 -8.21 -0.08
N ARG A 14 -8.88 -7.93 0.58
CA ARG A 14 -9.07 -8.24 2.00
C ARG A 14 -8.97 -9.74 2.27
N ASP A 15 -9.58 -10.58 1.44
CA ASP A 15 -9.46 -12.03 1.55
C ASP A 15 -8.03 -12.53 1.35
N CYS A 16 -7.30 -11.97 0.39
CA CYS A 16 -5.90 -12.29 0.19
C CYS A 16 -5.05 -11.89 1.39
N VAL A 17 -5.33 -10.74 2.01
CA VAL A 17 -4.63 -10.30 3.24
C VAL A 17 -4.93 -11.25 4.41
N THR A 18 -6.19 -11.62 4.62
CA THR A 18 -6.60 -12.58 5.67
C THR A 18 -5.95 -13.95 5.47
N LYS A 19 -5.77 -14.39 4.22
CA LYS A 19 -5.11 -15.65 3.87
C LYS A 19 -3.58 -15.56 3.81
N HIS A 20 -2.98 -14.44 4.21
CA HIS A 20 -1.54 -14.19 4.11
C HIS A 20 -0.95 -14.29 2.69
N LEU A 21 -1.79 -14.17 1.66
CA LEU A 21 -1.39 -14.18 0.24
C LEU A 21 -0.99 -12.76 -0.20
N TYR A 22 0.08 -12.24 0.38
CA TYR A 22 0.48 -10.83 0.20
C TYR A 22 0.85 -10.49 -1.25
N SER A 23 1.53 -11.40 -1.97
CA SER A 23 1.90 -11.19 -3.38
C SER A 23 0.67 -10.96 -4.26
N SER A 24 -0.38 -11.75 -4.05
CA SER A 24 -1.66 -11.63 -4.76
C SER A 24 -2.41 -10.37 -4.32
N ALA A 25 -2.44 -10.09 -3.01
CA ALA A 25 -3.06 -8.89 -2.47
C ALA A 25 -2.47 -7.61 -3.07
N ILE A 26 -1.14 -7.54 -3.20
CA ILE A 26 -0.43 -6.42 -3.82
C ILE A 26 -0.84 -6.27 -5.29
N PHE A 27 -0.88 -7.36 -6.05
CA PHE A 27 -1.25 -7.33 -7.47
C PHE A 27 -2.68 -6.80 -7.68
N PHE A 28 -3.64 -7.28 -6.90
CA PHE A 28 -5.02 -6.80 -6.99
C PHE A 28 -5.16 -5.36 -6.51
N ALA A 29 -4.49 -4.98 -5.42
CA ALA A 29 -4.52 -3.61 -4.92
C ALA A 29 -3.90 -2.60 -5.90
N ASP A 30 -2.83 -2.99 -6.62
CA ASP A 30 -2.19 -2.16 -7.64
C ASP A 30 -3.15 -1.87 -8.81
N LYS A 31 -3.92 -2.89 -9.23
CA LYS A 31 -5.00 -2.71 -10.20
C LYS A 31 -6.08 -1.76 -9.70
N VAL A 32 -6.60 -1.96 -8.49
CA VAL A 32 -7.66 -1.09 -7.94
C VAL A 32 -7.17 0.36 -7.87
N ALA A 33 -5.96 0.60 -7.35
CA ALA A 33 -5.36 1.92 -7.26
C ALA A 33 -5.18 2.58 -8.65
N ALA A 34 -4.84 1.80 -9.68
CA ALA A 34 -4.73 2.31 -11.05
C ALA A 34 -6.10 2.71 -11.65
N PHE A 35 -7.18 2.01 -11.28
CA PHE A 35 -8.53 2.27 -11.79
C PHE A 35 -9.22 3.45 -11.13
N THR A 36 -9.15 3.56 -9.81
CA THR A 36 -9.88 4.59 -9.04
C THR A 36 -9.04 5.84 -8.78
N LYS A 37 -7.72 5.68 -8.58
CA LYS A 37 -6.80 6.73 -8.09
C LYS A 37 -7.26 7.46 -6.82
N GLU A 38 -8.16 6.83 -6.07
CA GLU A 38 -8.67 7.36 -4.81
C GLU A 38 -7.65 7.13 -3.69
N PRO A 39 -7.52 8.07 -2.74
CA PRO A 39 -6.54 7.96 -1.65
C PRO A 39 -6.77 6.72 -0.77
N ALA A 40 -8.02 6.27 -0.65
CA ALA A 40 -8.37 5.06 0.11
C ALA A 40 -7.80 3.78 -0.51
N ASP A 41 -7.75 3.68 -1.84
CA ASP A 41 -7.22 2.51 -2.54
C ASP A 41 -5.69 2.50 -2.56
N ILE A 42 -5.10 3.69 -2.66
CA ILE A 42 -3.66 3.89 -2.49
C ILE A 42 -3.22 3.46 -1.09
N TYR A 43 -4.01 3.76 -0.06
CA TYR A 43 -3.76 3.27 1.30
C TYR A 43 -3.83 1.74 1.39
N MET A 44 -4.83 1.12 0.76
CA MET A 44 -4.99 -0.33 0.73
C MET A 44 -3.78 -1.03 0.09
N LEU A 45 -3.25 -0.46 -1.00
CA LEU A 45 -2.04 -0.92 -1.65
C LEU A 45 -0.80 -0.73 -0.78
N ALA A 46 -0.64 0.44 -0.15
CA ALA A 46 0.47 0.70 0.76
C ALA A 46 0.47 -0.30 1.92
N GLN A 47 -0.68 -0.57 2.53
CA GLN A 47 -0.84 -1.55 3.60
C GLN A 47 -0.46 -2.97 3.14
N ALA A 48 -0.93 -3.39 1.95
CA ALA A 48 -0.56 -4.69 1.38
C ALA A 48 0.96 -4.80 1.11
N LEU A 49 1.59 -3.73 0.62
CA LEU A 49 3.05 -3.67 0.42
C LEU A 49 3.82 -3.72 1.74
N PHE A 50 3.32 -3.08 2.80
CA PHE A 50 3.91 -3.14 4.14
C PHE A 50 3.88 -4.57 4.71
N LEU A 51 2.74 -5.25 4.59
CA LEU A 51 2.61 -6.64 5.01
C LEU A 51 3.50 -7.59 4.17
N GLY A 52 3.64 -7.30 2.87
CA GLY A 52 4.54 -8.01 1.96
C GLY A 52 6.02 -7.63 2.08
N ARG A 53 6.42 -6.82 3.08
CA ARG A 53 7.80 -6.35 3.32
C ARG A 53 8.42 -5.54 2.16
N HIS A 54 7.60 -4.97 1.28
CA HIS A 54 8.03 -4.13 0.16
C HIS A 54 8.06 -2.64 0.53
N TYR A 55 8.82 -2.31 1.57
CA TYR A 55 8.87 -0.97 2.17
C TYR A 55 9.33 0.12 1.20
N ARG A 56 10.34 -0.15 0.38
CA ARG A 56 10.89 0.82 -0.58
C ARG A 56 9.85 1.23 -1.63
N ARG A 57 9.07 0.27 -2.12
CA ARG A 57 7.99 0.52 -3.09
C ARG A 57 6.84 1.28 -2.43
N ALA A 58 6.46 0.90 -1.21
CA ALA A 58 5.44 1.62 -0.44
C ALA A 58 5.83 3.09 -0.21
N PHE A 59 7.07 3.34 0.17
CA PHE A 59 7.59 4.70 0.39
C PHE A 59 7.55 5.56 -0.87
N HIS A 60 8.03 5.01 -1.99
CA HIS A 60 8.00 5.73 -3.26
C HIS A 60 6.56 6.06 -3.69
N LEU A 61 5.65 5.12 -3.50
CA LEU A 61 4.24 5.32 -3.83
C LEU A 61 3.60 6.40 -2.97
N LEU A 62 3.82 6.38 -1.65
CA LEU A 62 3.33 7.39 -0.72
C LEU A 62 3.90 8.78 -1.01
N HIS A 63 5.20 8.88 -1.31
CA HIS A 63 5.87 10.13 -1.65
C HIS A 63 5.37 10.71 -2.98
N SER A 64 5.25 9.88 -4.01
CA SER A 64 4.74 10.28 -5.33
C SER A 64 3.28 10.74 -5.29
N SER A 65 2.50 10.17 -4.38
CA SER A 65 1.07 10.48 -4.26
C SER A 65 0.78 11.78 -3.49
N LYS A 66 1.78 12.41 -2.85
CA LYS A 66 1.64 13.62 -1.99
C LYS A 66 0.57 13.52 -0.87
N ILE A 67 0.07 12.32 -0.58
CA ILE A 67 -1.00 12.08 0.42
C ILE A 67 -0.44 12.16 1.85
N VAL A 68 0.89 12.07 2.00
CA VAL A 68 1.59 12.07 3.29
C VAL A 68 1.36 13.39 4.06
N ASP A 69 1.07 14.49 3.37
CA ASP A 69 0.76 15.79 4.00
C ASP A 69 -0.67 15.88 4.55
N ARG A 70 -1.63 15.06 4.07
CA ARG A 70 -3.05 15.22 4.42
C ARG A 70 -3.55 14.35 5.57
N ASP A 71 -2.87 13.24 5.90
CA ASP A 71 -3.43 12.29 6.86
C ASP A 71 -2.42 11.78 7.89
N LEU A 72 -2.76 11.96 9.18
CA LEU A 72 -1.90 11.65 10.34
C LEU A 72 -1.48 10.17 10.39
N ARG A 73 -2.28 9.29 9.79
CA ARG A 73 -2.03 7.83 9.71
C ARG A 73 -0.80 7.49 8.85
N PHE A 74 -0.49 8.32 7.85
CA PHE A 74 0.69 8.13 7.00
C PHE A 74 1.99 8.42 7.76
N ARG A 75 2.00 9.39 8.70
CA ARG A 75 3.16 9.65 9.56
C ARG A 75 3.47 8.47 10.47
N TYR A 76 2.44 7.84 11.03
CA TYR A 76 2.62 6.70 11.92
C TYR A 76 3.18 5.48 11.18
N HIS A 77 2.67 5.19 9.97
CA HIS A 77 3.26 4.14 9.12
C HIS A 77 4.69 4.46 8.68
N CYS A 78 4.99 5.69 8.28
CA CYS A 78 6.37 6.12 7.96
C CYS A 78 7.33 5.99 9.15
N CYS A 79 6.85 6.25 10.37
CA CYS A 79 7.64 6.11 11.60
C CYS A 79 7.87 4.65 12.01
N GLN A 80 6.94 3.74 11.71
CA GLN A 80 7.10 2.31 11.96
C GLN A 80 8.03 1.61 10.97
N VAL A 81 8.31 2.22 9.81
CA VAL A 81 9.29 1.66 8.87
C VAL A 81 10.69 1.81 9.46
N PRO A 82 11.43 0.71 9.67
CA PRO A 82 12.81 0.81 10.16
C PRO A 82 13.66 1.63 9.19
N ARG A 83 14.46 2.59 9.70
CA ARG A 83 15.35 3.44 8.89
C ARG A 83 16.25 2.65 7.93
N ARG A 84 16.64 1.42 8.31
CA ARG A 84 17.35 0.45 7.44
C ARG A 84 16.62 0.12 6.15
N ALA A 85 15.28 0.02 6.17
CA ALA A 85 14.49 -0.25 4.97
C ALA A 85 14.31 0.98 4.06
N GLN A 86 14.64 2.18 4.55
CA GLN A 86 14.64 3.42 3.77
C GLN A 86 15.96 3.65 3.02
N GLY A 87 16.95 2.75 3.17
CA GLY A 87 18.26 2.89 2.52
C GLY A 87 19.11 4.05 3.05
N LEU A 88 18.77 4.58 4.23
CA LEU A 88 19.43 5.72 4.87
C LEU A 88 20.52 5.31 5.87
N GLU A 89 20.74 4.01 6.08
CA GLU A 89 21.80 3.49 6.96
C GLU A 89 22.71 2.53 6.16
N PRO A 90 24.03 2.76 6.10
CA PRO A 90 24.97 1.78 5.57
C PRO A 90 25.00 0.54 6.48
N MET A 91 24.99 -0.66 5.88
CA MET A 91 25.17 -1.91 6.63
C MET A 91 26.63 -1.99 7.13
N PRO A 92 26.86 -2.33 8.41
CA PRO A 92 28.20 -2.67 8.91
C PRO A 92 28.72 -3.98 8.31
#